data_AF-K2R9E9-F1
#
_entry.id   AF-K2R9E9-F1
#
_cell.length_a   1.000
_cell.length_b   1.000
_cell.length_c   1.000
_cell.angle_alpha   90.00
_cell.angle_beta   90.00
_cell.angle_gamma   90.00
#
_symmetry.space_group_name_H-M   'P 1'
#
loop_
_entity.id
_entity.type
_entity.pdbx_description
1 polymer ?
#
loop_
_entity_poly.entity_id
_entity_poly.type
_entity_poly.pdbx_seq_one_letter_code
_entity_poly.pdbx_strand_id
1 'polypeptide(L)'
;MAQHEGMALAPWNALGGGLFKTEEQLAQQGEEGRKLFPQREKDKKVAAALDKIAKARGVHLTSIALAYVMHKSPYVFPIVGGRKVEHLKGNIEALSIALKPEEIEEIEKAEPFDVGFPMNFLFEFGGQQTYHNQMSTGDIGLVKAAGYIDTVPKQQPITPRKL
;
A
#
# COMPACT_ATOMS: atom_id res chain seq x y z
N MET A 1 4.99 16.20 2.82
CA MET A 1 6.05 16.99 2.16
C MET A 1 6.05 16.75 0.65
N ALA A 2 6.56 15.62 0.12
CA ALA A 2 6.72 15.42 -1.33
C ALA A 2 5.49 15.79 -2.18
N GLN A 3 4.30 15.30 -1.81
CA GLN A 3 3.05 15.65 -2.50
C GLN A 3 2.74 17.16 -2.50
N HIS A 4 3.02 17.85 -1.40
CA HIS A 4 2.77 19.30 -1.25
C HIS A 4 3.72 20.12 -2.11
N GLU A 5 4.96 19.65 -2.28
CA GLU A 5 5.98 20.29 -3.12
C GLU A 5 5.92 19.87 -4.60
N GLY A 6 4.88 19.12 -5.00
CA GLY A 6 4.75 18.63 -6.39
C GLY A 6 5.82 17.62 -6.81
N MET A 7 6.43 16.92 -5.85
CA MET A 7 7.48 15.93 -6.10
C MET A 7 6.90 14.52 -6.26
N ALA A 8 7.52 13.73 -7.15
CA ALA A 8 7.24 12.32 -7.30
C ALA A 8 7.96 11.46 -6.24
N LEU A 9 7.44 10.26 -5.96
CA LEU A 9 8.07 9.27 -5.10
C LEU A 9 8.57 8.08 -5.92
N ALA A 10 9.82 7.67 -5.70
CA ALA A 10 10.39 6.45 -6.29
C ALA A 10 10.79 5.45 -5.19
N PRO A 11 9.83 4.76 -4.54
CA PRO A 11 10.13 3.93 -3.39
C PRO A 11 10.98 2.72 -3.80
N TRP A 12 12.15 2.61 -3.16
CA TRP A 12 12.97 1.41 -3.21
C TRP A 12 12.40 0.35 -2.27
N ASN A 13 12.60 -0.93 -2.61
CA ASN A 13 12.16 -2.07 -1.82
C ASN A 13 10.63 -2.18 -1.65
N ALA A 14 9.85 -1.74 -2.65
CA ALA A 14 8.39 -1.83 -2.65
C ALA A 14 7.85 -3.28 -2.51
N LEU A 15 8.68 -4.29 -2.83
CA LEU A 15 8.35 -5.72 -2.73
C LEU A 15 8.93 -6.40 -1.46
N GLY A 16 9.30 -5.60 -0.44
CA GLY A 16 9.73 -6.15 0.85
C GLY A 16 10.97 -7.05 0.76
N GLY A 17 11.86 -6.81 -0.20
CA GLY A 17 13.12 -7.53 -0.33
C GLY A 17 12.98 -8.98 -0.79
N GLY A 18 11.81 -9.39 -1.29
CA GLY A 18 11.51 -10.79 -1.62
C GLY A 18 10.86 -11.58 -0.48
N LEU A 19 10.42 -10.90 0.59
CA LEU A 19 9.72 -11.51 1.73
C LEU A 19 8.25 -11.81 1.46
N PHE A 20 7.64 -11.17 0.45
CA PHE A 20 6.26 -11.40 0.05
C PHE A 20 6.15 -12.69 -0.78
N LYS A 21 5.92 -13.81 -0.10
CA LYS A 21 5.77 -15.15 -0.68
C LYS A 21 4.46 -15.76 -0.22
N THR A 22 3.84 -16.55 -1.10
CA THR A 22 2.65 -17.35 -0.75
C THR A 22 3.04 -18.50 0.18
N GLU A 23 2.07 -19.08 0.89
CA GLU A 23 2.31 -20.28 1.73
C GLU A 23 2.86 -21.44 0.90
N GLU A 24 2.40 -21.60 -0.34
CA GLU A 24 2.89 -22.60 -1.30
C GLU A 24 4.35 -22.37 -1.69
N GLN A 25 4.73 -21.10 -1.92
CA GLN A 25 6.12 -20.72 -2.22
C GLN A 25 7.05 -20.82 -1.01
N LEU A 26 6.51 -20.75 0.21
CA LEU A 26 7.26 -21.00 1.44
C LEU A 26 7.44 -22.51 1.68
N ALA A 27 6.44 -23.32 1.32
CA ALA A 27 6.49 -24.78 1.42
C ALA A 27 7.44 -25.42 0.40
N GLN A 28 7.59 -24.81 -0.78
CA GLN A 28 8.58 -25.22 -1.77
C GLN A 28 10.00 -24.79 -1.33
N GLN A 29 10.75 -25.71 -0.72
CA GLN A 29 12.18 -25.60 -0.41
C GLN A 29 13.02 -25.55 -1.69
N GLY A 30 12.95 -24.47 -2.48
CA GLY A 30 13.63 -24.43 -3.77
C GLY A 30 14.30 -23.11 -4.15
N GLU A 31 13.85 -21.98 -3.61
CA GLU A 31 14.38 -20.69 -4.07
C GLU A 31 14.96 -19.88 -2.94
N GLU A 32 16.31 -19.93 -2.87
CA GLU A 32 17.14 -18.89 -2.29
C GLU A 32 16.89 -17.58 -3.06
N GLY A 33 15.78 -16.94 -2.68
CA GLY A 33 15.45 -15.56 -2.97
C GLY A 33 16.44 -14.63 -2.27
N ARG A 34 16.41 -13.36 -2.67
CA ARG A 34 17.10 -12.31 -1.92
C ARG A 34 16.50 -12.29 -0.50
N LYS A 35 17.33 -12.44 0.54
CA LYS A 35 16.95 -12.34 1.96
C LYS A 35 17.73 -11.17 2.56
N LEU A 36 17.38 -9.96 2.13
CA LEU A 36 18.02 -8.73 2.63
C LEU A 36 17.80 -8.54 4.14
N PHE A 37 16.64 -8.99 4.63
CA PHE A 37 16.24 -8.88 6.03
C PHE A 37 15.64 -10.20 6.51
N PRO A 38 15.70 -10.49 7.82
CA PRO A 38 14.97 -11.61 8.40
C PRO A 38 13.45 -11.38 8.24
N GLN A 39 12.72 -12.44 7.93
CA GLN A 39 11.26 -12.38 7.84
C GLN A 39 10.67 -12.23 9.24
N ARG A 40 9.95 -11.14 9.49
CA ARG A 40 9.25 -10.88 10.75
C ARG A 40 7.79 -11.30 10.64
N GLU A 41 7.12 -11.43 11.78
CA GLU A 41 5.69 -11.78 11.82
C GLU A 41 4.81 -10.78 11.06
N LYS A 42 5.13 -9.49 11.10
CA LYS A 42 4.42 -8.48 10.30
C LYS A 42 4.54 -8.70 8.80
N ASP A 43 5.72 -9.15 8.33
CA ASP A 43 5.95 -9.38 6.91
C ASP A 43 5.09 -10.57 6.43
N LYS A 44 4.87 -11.58 7.30
CA LYS A 44 3.95 -12.70 7.04
C LYS A 44 2.49 -12.27 7.02
N LYS A 45 2.05 -11.43 7.97
CA LYS A 45 0.67 -10.90 8.00
C LYS A 45 0.34 -10.12 6.73
N VAL A 46 1.24 -9.22 6.33
CA VAL A 46 1.09 -8.45 5.10
C VAL A 46 1.09 -9.36 3.87
N ALA A 47 2.01 -10.34 3.80
CA ALA A 47 2.03 -11.31 2.70
C ALA A 47 0.71 -12.10 2.60
N ALA A 48 0.12 -12.52 3.73
CA ALA A 48 -1.15 -13.23 3.75
C ALA A 48 -2.33 -12.37 3.25
N ALA A 49 -2.38 -11.09 3.64
CA ALA A 49 -3.40 -10.16 3.15
C ALA A 49 -3.27 -9.93 1.63
N LEU A 50 -2.04 -9.75 1.14
CA LEU A 50 -1.75 -9.62 -0.29
C LEU A 50 -2.11 -10.90 -1.06
N ASP A 51 -1.81 -12.08 -0.51
CA ASP A 51 -2.11 -13.38 -1.13
C ASP A 51 -3.63 -13.60 -1.26
N LYS A 52 -4.40 -13.23 -0.23
CA LYS A 52 -5.86 -13.34 -0.25
C LYS A 52 -6.47 -12.52 -1.39
N ILE A 53 -6.04 -11.27 -1.56
CA ILE A 53 -6.51 -10.38 -2.64
C ILE A 53 -6.04 -10.91 -4.00
N ALA A 54 -4.79 -11.36 -4.09
CA ALA A 54 -4.22 -11.91 -5.32
C ALA A 54 -4.99 -13.15 -5.80
N LYS A 55 -5.30 -14.09 -4.90
CA LYS A 55 -6.11 -15.29 -5.17
C LYS A 55 -7.52 -14.93 -5.64
N ALA A 56 -8.17 -13.97 -4.99
CA ALA A 56 -9.51 -13.52 -5.39
C ALA A 56 -9.55 -12.92 -6.82
N ARG A 57 -8.43 -12.34 -7.27
CA ARG A 57 -8.31 -11.70 -8.59
C ARG A 57 -7.62 -12.57 -9.64
N GLY A 58 -7.02 -13.68 -9.27
CA GLY A 58 -6.26 -14.55 -10.17
C GLY A 58 -4.98 -13.89 -10.70
N VAL A 59 -4.33 -13.03 -9.91
CA VAL A 59 -3.12 -12.27 -10.28
C VAL A 59 -1.95 -12.62 -9.38
N HIS A 60 -0.74 -12.16 -9.70
CA HIS A 60 0.41 -12.38 -8.84
C HIS A 60 0.36 -11.52 -7.56
N LEU A 61 0.79 -12.10 -6.44
CA LEU A 61 0.88 -11.41 -5.15
C LEU A 61 1.72 -10.13 -5.22
N THR A 62 2.87 -10.18 -5.89
CA THR A 62 3.74 -9.02 -6.08
C THR A 62 3.09 -7.92 -6.91
N SER A 63 2.13 -8.26 -7.78
CA SER A 63 1.37 -7.29 -8.57
C SER A 63 0.40 -6.50 -7.70
N ILE A 64 -0.26 -7.15 -6.74
CA ILE A 64 -1.07 -6.47 -5.73
C ILE A 64 -0.21 -5.53 -4.87
N ALA A 65 0.98 -5.97 -4.44
CA ALA A 65 1.89 -5.15 -3.65
C ALA A 65 2.31 -3.87 -4.38
N LEU A 66 2.68 -3.98 -5.66
CA LEU A 66 3.05 -2.82 -6.48
C LEU A 66 1.84 -1.92 -6.76
N ALA A 67 0.69 -2.50 -7.08
CA ALA A 67 -0.55 -1.75 -7.26
C ALA A 67 -0.90 -0.95 -6.00
N TYR A 68 -0.82 -1.56 -4.82
CA TYR A 68 -1.05 -0.91 -3.53
C TYR A 68 -0.17 0.32 -3.34
N VAL A 69 1.14 0.20 -3.56
CA VAL A 69 2.08 1.32 -3.41
C VAL A 69 1.73 2.46 -4.38
N MET A 70 1.37 2.14 -5.64
CA MET A 70 0.94 3.13 -6.62
C MET A 70 -0.41 3.79 -6.27
N HIS A 71 -1.28 3.11 -5.52
CA HIS A 71 -2.57 3.62 -5.07
C HIS A 71 -2.48 4.54 -3.84
N LYS A 72 -1.29 4.74 -3.25
CA LYS A 72 -1.17 5.64 -2.08
C LYS A 72 -1.24 7.11 -2.46
N SER A 73 -0.68 7.52 -3.59
CA SER A 73 -0.58 8.93 -3.99
C SER A 73 -0.40 9.02 -5.50
N PRO A 74 -0.74 10.15 -6.15
CA PRO A 74 -0.26 10.40 -7.50
C PRO A 74 1.27 10.39 -7.55
N TYR A 75 1.80 10.09 -8.74
CA TYR A 75 3.24 10.13 -9.05
C TYR A 75 4.13 9.25 -8.17
N VAL A 76 3.64 8.05 -7.84
CA VAL A 76 4.43 7.02 -7.16
C VAL A 76 4.92 6.01 -8.19
N PHE A 77 6.25 5.93 -8.37
CA PHE A 77 6.92 5.08 -9.35
C PHE A 77 7.81 4.07 -8.61
N PRO A 78 7.26 2.93 -8.14
CA PRO A 78 8.03 1.97 -7.37
C PRO A 78 9.18 1.40 -8.20
N ILE A 79 10.35 1.28 -7.58
CA ILE A 79 11.51 0.64 -8.22
C ILE A 79 11.27 -0.86 -8.21
N VAL A 80 10.99 -1.40 -9.39
CA VAL A 80 10.75 -2.84 -9.57
C VAL A 80 12.06 -3.59 -9.83
N GLY A 81 12.07 -4.86 -9.44
CA GLY A 81 13.19 -5.76 -9.71
C GLY A 81 12.70 -7.19 -9.87
N GLY A 82 13.52 -8.04 -10.47
CA GLY A 82 13.20 -9.44 -10.67
C GLY A 82 14.43 -10.18 -11.18
N ARG A 83 14.49 -11.50 -10.93
CA ARG A 83 15.53 -12.37 -11.49
C ARG A 83 14.98 -13.33 -12.56
N LYS A 84 13.68 -13.25 -12.82
CA LYS A 84 12.93 -14.18 -13.66
C LYS A 84 11.91 -13.43 -14.50
N VAL A 85 11.53 -14.03 -15.62
CA VAL A 85 10.54 -13.47 -16.53
C VAL A 85 9.17 -13.34 -15.87
N GLU A 86 8.82 -14.27 -14.99
CA GLU A 86 7.56 -14.26 -14.23
C GLU A 86 7.45 -13.02 -13.34
N HIS A 87 8.57 -12.57 -12.75
CA HIS A 87 8.58 -11.35 -11.95
C HIS A 87 8.32 -10.12 -12.83
N LEU A 88 8.91 -10.07 -14.03
CA LEU A 88 8.65 -8.98 -14.98
C LEU A 88 7.18 -8.95 -15.40
N LYS A 89 6.59 -10.12 -15.68
CA LYS A 89 5.16 -10.24 -16.00
C LYS A 89 4.29 -9.72 -14.86
N GLY A 90 4.56 -10.12 -13.61
CA GLY A 90 3.87 -9.59 -12.45
C GLY A 90 4.02 -8.06 -12.28
N ASN A 91 5.22 -7.53 -12.51
CA ASN A 91 5.46 -6.08 -12.45
C ASN A 91 4.61 -5.32 -13.49
N ILE A 92 4.44 -5.86 -14.70
CA ILE A 92 3.61 -5.28 -15.75
C ILE A 92 2.12 -5.43 -15.41
N GLU A 93 1.70 -6.60 -14.91
CA GLU A 93 0.33 -6.88 -14.47
C GLU A 93 -0.17 -5.85 -13.43
N ALA A 94 0.71 -5.41 -12.52
CA ALA A 94 0.42 -4.38 -11.53
C ALA A 94 -0.13 -3.07 -12.13
N LEU A 95 0.28 -2.72 -13.35
CA LEU A 95 -0.15 -1.49 -14.04
C LEU A 95 -1.62 -1.54 -14.46
N SER A 96 -2.23 -2.72 -14.48
CA SER A 96 -3.63 -2.94 -14.89
C SER A 96 -4.59 -3.07 -13.70
N ILE A 97 -4.06 -3.20 -12.47
CA ILE A 97 -4.86 -3.48 -11.28
C ILE A 97 -5.34 -2.16 -10.65
N ALA A 98 -6.65 -1.95 -10.64
CA ALA A 98 -7.32 -0.94 -9.83
C ALA A 98 -7.80 -1.59 -8.52
N LEU A 99 -7.17 -1.23 -7.40
CA LEU A 99 -7.58 -1.71 -6.08
C LEU A 99 -8.78 -0.92 -5.58
N LYS A 100 -9.73 -1.63 -4.98
CA LYS A 100 -10.90 -1.03 -4.33
C LYS A 100 -10.51 -0.51 -2.94
N PRO A 101 -11.25 0.48 -2.40
CA PRO A 101 -11.01 0.98 -1.05
C PRO A 101 -10.98 -0.12 0.02
N GLU A 102 -11.83 -1.13 -0.10
CA GLU A 102 -11.91 -2.24 0.86
C GLU A 102 -10.67 -3.14 0.82
N GLU A 103 -10.07 -3.31 -0.36
CA GLU A 103 -8.84 -4.08 -0.54
C GLU A 103 -7.62 -3.34 0.00
N ILE A 104 -7.60 -2.01 -0.14
CA ILE A 104 -6.55 -1.16 0.46
C ILE A 104 -6.66 -1.23 1.98
N GLU A 105 -7.86 -1.11 2.53
CA GLU A 105 -8.10 -1.19 3.98
C GLU A 105 -7.71 -2.58 4.53
N GLU A 106 -7.97 -3.65 3.78
CA GLU A 106 -7.57 -5.01 4.16
C GLU A 106 -6.04 -5.16 4.26
N ILE A 107 -5.28 -4.56 3.34
CA ILE A 107 -3.81 -4.56 3.39
C ILE A 107 -3.31 -3.74 4.59
N GLU A 108 -3.91 -2.58 4.84
CA GLU A 108 -3.50 -1.68 5.93
C GLU A 108 -3.80 -2.25 7.32
N LYS A 109 -4.88 -3.03 7.47
CA LYS A 109 -5.21 -3.74 8.71
C LYS A 109 -4.19 -4.82 9.08
N ALA A 110 -3.44 -5.35 8.11
CA ALA A 110 -2.46 -6.40 8.37
C ALA A 110 -1.27 -5.91 9.22
N GLU A 111 -0.89 -4.64 9.07
CA GLU A 111 0.11 -3.95 9.88
C GLU A 111 -0.32 -2.49 10.06
N PRO A 112 -1.09 -2.19 11.13
CA PRO A 112 -1.56 -0.84 11.42
C PRO A 112 -0.39 0.13 11.57
N PHE A 113 -0.50 1.28 10.90
CA PHE A 113 0.51 2.33 10.99
C PHE A 113 0.19 3.29 12.14
N ASP A 114 1.08 3.39 13.12
CA ASP A 114 1.01 4.44 14.14
C ASP A 114 1.56 5.75 13.57
N VAL A 115 0.66 6.70 13.32
CA VAL A 115 1.01 8.02 12.79
C VAL A 115 1.71 8.91 13.85
N GLY A 116 1.57 8.56 15.14
CA GLY A 116 2.18 9.29 16.26
C GLY A 116 1.58 10.67 16.54
N PHE A 117 2.02 11.28 17.65
CA PHE A 117 1.60 12.62 18.05
C PHE A 117 2.26 13.70 17.16
N PRO A 118 1.54 14.77 16.76
CA PRO A 118 0.16 15.12 17.12
C PRO A 118 -0.91 14.56 16.17
N MET A 119 -0.53 13.79 15.15
CA MET A 119 -1.46 13.36 14.11
C MET A 119 -2.51 12.40 14.64
N ASN A 120 -2.15 11.47 15.53
CA ASN A 120 -3.11 10.59 16.19
C ASN A 120 -4.13 11.39 17.02
N PHE A 121 -3.68 12.42 17.74
CA PHE A 121 -4.54 13.32 18.50
C PHE A 121 -5.45 14.16 17.60
N LEU A 122 -5.02 14.56 16.41
CA LEU A 122 -5.85 15.38 15.52
C LEU A 122 -6.87 14.53 14.73
N PHE A 123 -6.45 13.37 14.23
CA PHE A 123 -7.23 12.59 13.28
C PHE A 123 -7.95 11.39 13.90
N GLU A 124 -7.47 10.86 15.01
CA GLU A 124 -7.99 9.63 15.64
C GLU A 124 -8.63 9.91 17.01
N PHE A 125 -8.80 11.19 17.38
CA PHE A 125 -9.44 11.58 18.63
C PHE A 125 -10.85 11.02 18.75
N GLY A 126 -11.13 10.35 19.87
CA GLY A 126 -12.41 9.68 20.09
C GLY A 126 -12.54 8.30 19.42
N GLY A 127 -11.49 7.79 18.75
CA GLY A 127 -11.43 6.41 18.24
C GLY A 127 -12.41 6.09 17.12
N GLN A 128 -12.96 7.11 16.44
CA GLN A 128 -13.98 6.91 15.40
C GLN A 128 -13.39 6.56 14.03
N GLN A 129 -12.11 6.84 13.81
CA GLN A 129 -11.42 6.61 12.54
C GLN A 129 -9.91 6.44 12.77
N THR A 130 -9.23 5.81 11.81
CA THR A 130 -7.77 5.66 11.78
C THR A 130 -7.21 6.60 10.72
N TYR A 131 -6.04 7.18 10.99
CA TYR A 131 -5.39 8.08 10.07
C TYR A 131 -5.06 7.39 8.74
N HIS A 132 -5.44 8.01 7.63
CA HIS A 132 -4.95 7.65 6.31
C HIS A 132 -4.50 8.90 5.54
N ASN A 133 -3.61 8.70 4.57
CA ASN A 133 -2.90 9.79 3.91
C ASN A 133 -3.79 10.67 3.00
N GLN A 134 -5.03 10.26 2.74
CA GLN A 134 -6.01 11.08 2.00
C GLN A 134 -6.80 12.06 2.88
N MET A 135 -6.70 11.94 4.21
CA MET A 135 -7.37 12.87 5.12
C MET A 135 -6.87 14.31 4.98
N SER A 136 -7.77 15.26 5.17
CA SER A 136 -7.56 16.71 5.11
C SER A 136 -7.94 17.36 6.45
N THR A 137 -7.72 18.67 6.59
CA THR A 137 -8.18 19.43 7.76
C THR A 137 -9.67 19.24 8.05
N GLY A 138 -10.46 19.02 7.00
CA GLY A 138 -11.89 18.77 7.07
C GLY A 138 -12.22 17.46 7.77
N ASP A 139 -11.27 16.53 7.94
CA ASP A 139 -11.47 15.22 8.59
C ASP A 139 -11.16 15.24 10.10
N ILE A 140 -10.59 16.33 10.61
CA ILE A 140 -10.24 16.49 12.03
C ILE A 140 -11.51 16.78 12.84
N GLY A 141 -11.86 15.90 13.78
CA GLY A 141 -13.10 15.98 14.55
C GLY A 141 -13.26 17.29 15.33
N LEU A 142 -12.18 17.75 15.98
CA LEU A 142 -12.18 19.03 16.74
C LEU A 142 -12.44 20.24 15.84
N VAL A 143 -11.99 20.17 14.59
CA VAL A 143 -12.10 21.25 13.61
C VAL A 143 -13.49 21.25 12.96
N LYS A 144 -14.03 20.07 12.65
CA LYS A 144 -15.45 19.90 12.24
C LYS A 144 -16.43 20.45 13.28
N ALA A 145 -16.14 20.25 14.57
CA ALA A 145 -16.99 20.72 15.66
C ALA A 145 -16.97 22.25 15.82
N ALA A 146 -15.89 22.92 15.37
CA ALA A 146 -15.72 24.36 15.51
C ALA A 146 -16.42 25.17 14.39
N GLY A 147 -16.79 24.54 13.28
CA GLY A 147 -17.51 25.20 12.19
C GLY A 147 -17.51 24.44 10.87
N TYR A 148 -18.16 25.03 9.86
CA TYR A 148 -18.13 24.51 8.48
C TYR A 148 -16.81 24.86 7.82
N ILE A 149 -16.11 23.85 7.31
CA ILE A 149 -14.80 24.00 6.68
C ILE A 149 -14.81 23.27 5.36
N ASP A 150 -14.52 24.02 4.31
CA ASP A 150 -14.25 23.46 2.98
C ASP A 150 -12.76 23.17 2.86
N THR A 151 -12.42 21.94 2.47
CA THR A 151 -11.05 21.55 2.14
C THR A 151 -10.93 21.14 0.69
N VAL A 152 -9.79 21.49 0.09
CA VAL A 152 -9.45 21.01 -1.24
C VAL A 152 -9.13 19.51 -1.13
N PRO A 153 -9.83 18.64 -1.89
CA PRO A 153 -9.51 17.22 -1.90
C PRO A 153 -8.06 16.98 -2.32
N LYS A 154 -7.39 16.02 -1.67
CA LYS A 154 -6.06 15.60 -2.10
C LYS A 154 -6.13 15.01 -3.50
N GLN A 155 -5.06 15.25 -4.27
CA GLN A 155 -4.92 14.64 -5.59
C GLN A 155 -4.98 13.11 -5.46
N GLN A 156 -5.80 12.51 -6.31
CA GLN A 156 -6.05 11.08 -6.29
C GLN A 156 -4.95 10.29 -7.04
N PRO A 157 -4.73 9.02 -6.69
CA PRO A 157 -3.82 8.16 -7.43
C PRO A 157 -4.21 8.01 -8.89
N ILE A 158 -3.22 7.78 -9.74
CA ILE A 158 -3.46 7.51 -11.16
C ILE A 158 -4.05 6.10 -11.27
N THR A 159 -5.27 6.01 -11.80
CA THR A 159 -5.94 4.73 -12.02
C THR A 159 -5.52 4.13 -13.36
N PRO A 160 -5.39 2.79 -13.46
CA PRO A 160 -5.15 2.11 -14.72
C PRO A 160 -6.20 2.48 -15.77
N ARG A 161 -5.75 2.71 -17.00
CA ARG A 161 -6.69 2.80 -18.13
C ARG A 161 -7.25 1.40 -18.39
N LYS A 162 -8.57 1.31 -18.57
CA LYS A 162 -9.19 0.11 -19.13
C LYS A 162 -8.66 -0.04 -20.56
N LEU A 163 -7.92 -1.10 -20.82
CA LEU A 163 -7.51 -1.52 -22.16
C LEU A 163 -8.71 -2.15 -22.88
#